data_AF-A0A821RN88-F1
#
_entry.id   AF-A0A821RN88-F1
#
_cell.length_a   1.000
_cell.length_b   1.000
_cell.length_c   1.000
_cell.angle_alpha   90.00
_cell.angle_beta   90.00
_cell.angle_gamma   90.00
#
_symmetry.space_group_name_H-M   'P 1'
#
loop_
_entity.id
_entity.type
_entity.pdbx_description
1 polymer ?
#
loop_
_entity_poly.entity_id
_entity_poly.type
_entity_poly.pdbx_seq_one_letter_code
_entity_poly.pdbx_strand_id
1 'polypeptide(L)' 'YAINVRVLVRRHGLKNKLEPKFSITPQIIISAQHPIYLVRDEITQVETRVHINDIRPIYISKLN' A
#
# COMPACT_ATOMS: atom_id res chain seq x y z
N TYR A 1 -4.98 8.51 -5.19
CA TYR A 1 -3.50 8.51 -5.26
C TYR A 1 -3.05 8.34 -6.71
N ALA A 2 -1.84 8.80 -7.07
CA ALA A 2 -1.33 8.66 -8.44
C ALA A 2 -0.72 7.27 -8.68
N ILE A 3 -0.65 6.88 -9.96
CA ILE A 3 0.09 5.69 -10.42
C ILE A 3 1.58 5.90 -10.13
N ASN A 4 2.33 4.81 -9.91
CA ASN A 4 3.76 4.78 -9.55
C ASN A 4 4.10 5.39 -8.18
N VAL A 5 3.10 5.69 -7.35
CA VAL A 5 3.31 6.09 -5.96
C VAL A 5 3.51 4.85 -5.09
N ARG A 6 4.54 4.87 -4.25
CA ARG A 6 4.79 3.87 -3.21
C ARG A 6 3.86 4.09 -2.03
N VAL A 7 3.18 3.03 -1.62
CA VAL A 7 2.17 3.02 -0.57
C VAL A 7 2.33 1.79 0.32
N LEU A 8 1.89 1.90 1.57
CA LEU A 8 1.68 0.78 2.47
C LEU A 8 0.20 0.42 2.51
N VAL A 9 -0.08 -0.87 2.57
CA VAL A 9 -1.46 -1.40 2.60
C VAL A 9 -1.77 -1.91 3.99
N ARG A 10 -2.97 -1.64 4.50
CA ARG A 10 -3.43 -2.14 5.79
C ARG A 10 -3.46 -3.67 5.77
N ARG A 11 -2.88 -4.31 6.79
CA ARG A 11 -2.97 -5.76 6.97
C ARG A 11 -4.30 -6.10 7.66
N HIS A 12 -5.06 -7.00 7.06
CA HIS A 12 -6.28 -7.55 7.64
C HIS A 12 -5.95 -8.96 8.15
N GLY A 13 -5.91 -9.15 9.47
CA GLY A 13 -5.50 -10.39 10.12
C GLY A 13 -5.84 -10.41 11.61
N LEU A 14 -5.47 -11.49 12.30
CA LEU A 14 -5.65 -11.64 13.76
C LEU A 14 -4.88 -10.53 14.48
N LYS A 15 -5.61 -9.58 15.07
CA LYS A 15 -5.05 -8.41 15.74
C LYS A 15 -4.41 -8.80 17.06
N ASN A 16 -3.11 -9.08 17.06
CA ASN A 16 -2.33 -9.10 18.30
C ASN A 16 -1.79 -7.70 18.61
N LYS A 17 -1.59 -7.39 19.90
CA LYS A 17 -1.19 -6.04 20.37
C LYS A 17 0.12 -5.52 19.76
N LEU A 18 0.97 -6.42 19.25
CA LEU A 18 2.30 -6.13 18.71
C LEU A 18 2.38 -6.20 17.17
N GLU A 19 1.29 -6.58 16.49
CA GLU A 19 1.31 -6.72 15.02
C GLU A 19 1.21 -5.36 14.32
N PRO A 20 2.01 -5.10 13.27
CA PRO A 20 1.93 -3.86 12.51
C PRO A 20 0.60 -3.75 11.76
N LYS A 21 -0.03 -2.57 11.85
CA LYS A 21 -1.32 -2.28 11.19
C LYS A 21 -1.22 -2.23 9.66
N PHE A 22 -0.03 -1.96 9.13
CA PHE A 22 0.23 -1.82 7.69
C PHE A 22 1.31 -2.81 7.24
N SER A 23 1.40 -3.03 5.92
CA SER A 23 2.46 -3.82 5.31
C SER A 23 3.82 -3.24 5.66
N ILE A 24 4.80 -4.12 5.85
CA ILE A 24 6.19 -3.74 6.10
C ILE A 24 6.87 -3.48 4.75
N THR A 25 6.40 -4.16 3.70
CA THR A 25 6.83 -3.98 2.32
C THR A 25 6.02 -2.86 1.66
N PRO A 26 6.71 -1.92 0.98
CA PRO A 26 6.06 -1.00 0.09
C PRO A 26 5.42 -1.70 -1.11
N GLN A 27 4.31 -1.14 -1.56
CA GLN A 27 3.60 -1.54 -2.76
C GLN A 27 3.46 -0.33 -3.69
N ILE A 28 3.40 -0.55 -4.98
CA ILE A 28 3.27 0.52 -5.98
C ILE A 28 1.84 0.50 -6.54
N ILE A 29 1.21 1.68 -6.63
CA ILE A 29 -0.07 1.80 -7.33
C ILE A 29 0.17 1.63 -8.84
N ILE A 30 -0.37 0.55 -9.40
CA ILE A 30 -0.30 0.25 -10.84
C ILE A 30 -1.58 0.66 -11.58
N SER A 31 -2.71 0.76 -10.87
CA SER A 31 -3.96 1.29 -11.42
C SER A 31 -4.78 2.01 -10.36
N ALA A 32 -5.42 3.11 -10.74
CA ALA A 32 -6.22 3.95 -9.86
C ALA A 32 -7.69 3.99 -10.34
N GLN A 33 -8.57 3.20 -9.71
CA GLN A 33 -10.01 3.17 -10.00
C GLN A 33 -10.82 3.48 -8.75
N HIS A 34 -10.97 4.76 -8.41
CA HIS A 34 -11.61 5.16 -7.15
C HIS A 34 -12.98 4.46 -6.93
N PRO A 35 -13.23 3.85 -5.75
CA PRO A 35 -12.40 3.87 -4.54
C PRO A 35 -11.40 2.69 -4.41
N ILE A 36 -11.31 1.82 -5.41
CA ILE A 36 -10.45 0.62 -5.42
C ILE A 36 -9.19 0.83 -6.27
N TYR A 37 -8.04 0.58 -5.67
CA TYR A 37 -6.75 0.73 -6.33
C TYR A 37 -6.14 -0.64 -6.53
N LEU A 38 -5.44 -0.82 -7.64
CA LEU A 38 -4.61 -1.99 -7.86
C LEU A 38 -3.19 -1.63 -7.47
N VAL A 39 -2.65 -2.37 -6.53
CA VAL A 39 -1.30 -2.21 -6.01
C VAL A 39 -0.49 -3.47 -6.29
N ARG A 40 0.80 -3.30 -6.56
CA ARG A 40 1.74 -4.41 -6.75
C ARG A 40 2.82 -4.34 -5.68
N ASP A 41 3.01 -5.45 -4.97
CA ASP A 41 4.09 -5.57 -4.00
C ASP A 41 5.45 -5.62 -4.71
N GLU A 42 6.42 -4.80 -4.26
CA GLU A 42 7.73 -4.68 -4.93
C GLU A 42 8.55 -5.97 -4.86
N ILE A 43 8.38 -6.78 -3.82
CA ILE A 43 9.18 -8.00 -3.58
C ILE A 43 8.54 -9.22 -4.25
N THR A 44 7.26 -9.43 -3.95
CA THR A 44 6.54 -10.64 -4.38
C THR A 44 5.92 -10.52 -5.77
N GLN A 45 5.88 -9.31 -6.34
CA GLN A 45 5.20 -8.99 -7.61
C GLN A 45 3.70 -9.32 -7.61
N VAL A 46 3.12 -9.63 -6.44
CA VAL A 46 1.70 -9.95 -6.29
C VAL A 46 0.88 -8.68 -6.44
N GLU A 47 -0.16 -8.78 -7.25
CA GLU A 47 -1.13 -7.71 -7.47
C GLU A 47 -2.32 -7.89 -6.54
N THR A 48 -2.71 -6.82 -5.85
CA THR A 48 -3.83 -6.84 -4.89
C THR A 48 -4.74 -5.65 -5.13
N ARG A 49 -6.06 -5.88 -5.02
CA ARG A 49 -7.08 -4.83 -5.08
C ARG A 49 -7.36 -4.34 -3.67
N VAL A 50 -7.18 -3.04 -3.43
CA VAL A 50 -7.26 -2.44 -2.10
C VAL A 50 -8.13 -1.19 -2.11
N HIS A 51 -8.88 -0.97 -1.03
CA HIS A 51 -9.69 0.23 -0.87
C HIS A 51 -8.80 1.42 -0.50
N ILE A 52 -9.13 2.62 -0.99
CA ILE A 52 -8.37 3.86 -0.71
C ILE A 52 -8.11 4.10 0.80
N ASN A 53 -9.06 3.75 1.67
CA ASN A 53 -8.95 3.89 3.13
C ASN A 53 -7.90 2.95 3.77
N ASP A 54 -7.53 1.89 3.07
CA ASP A 54 -6.53 0.92 3.50
C ASP A 54 -5.14 1.23 2.94
N ILE A 55 -4.99 2.35 2.24
CA ILE A 55 -3.74 2.76 1.61
C ILE A 55 -3.15 3.97 2.36
N ARG A 56 -1.85 3.91 2.64
CA ARG A 56 -1.06 5.03 3.17
C ARG A 56 0.12 5.33 2.25
N PRO A 57 0.25 6.53 1.68
CA PRO A 57 1.39 6.88 0.85
C PRO A 57 2.66 6.98 1.71
N ILE A 58 3.76 6.48 1.16
CA ILE A 58 5.08 6.68 1.74
C ILE A 58 5.57 8.03 1.21
N TYR A 59 5.53 9.06 2.06
CA TYR A 59 6.15 10.33 1.74
C TYR A 59 7.66 10.17 1.86
N ILE A 60 8.32 9.92 0.74
CA ILE A 60 9.76 10.11 0.65
C ILE A 60 9.94 11.63 0.58
N SER A 61 10.32 12.26 1.69
CA SER A 61 10.77 13.64 1.65
C SER A 61 11.88 13.69 0.62
N LYS A 62 11.69 14.43 -0.49
CA LYS A 62 12.79 14.70 -1.41
C LYS A 62 13.87 15.39 -0.56
N LEU A 63 14.95 14.67 -0.27
CA LEU A 63 16.19 15.34 0.13
C LEU A 63 16.60 16.16 -1.10
N ASN A 64 16.53 17.48 -0.94
CA ASN A 64 17.07 18.45 -1.88
C ASN A 64 18.55 18.18 -2.16
#